data_AF-A0A1I4PLI3-F1
#
_entry.id   AF-A0A1I4PLI3-F1
#
_cell.length_a   1.000
_cell.length_b   1.000
_cell.length_c   1.000
_cell.angle_alpha   90.00
_cell.angle_beta   90.00
_cell.angle_gamma   90.00
#
_symmetry.space_group_name_H-M   'P 1'
#
loop_
_entity.id
_entity.type
_entity.pdbx_description
1 polymer ?
#
loop_
_entity_poly.entity_id
_entity_poly.type
_entity_poly.pdbx_seq_one_letter_code
_entity_poly.pdbx_strand_id
1 'polypeptide(L)'
;MRKYWYWLGVFVFIFSFWIASPYCYAADWDYVCSSSDDTKYYLDTSSVEKNDAYLRFWRKGVHLEIKDGEKEFISYHEVHLANPLEVRVLHIISYDNRGNELRNFKRSGEWQNLRSSSIIYSIANAAMHYIN
;
A
#
# COMPACT_ATOMS: atom_id res chain seq x y z
N MET A 1 44.45 20.12 37.09
CA MET A 1 44.30 20.00 35.62
C MET A 1 44.12 18.54 35.24
N ARG A 2 43.26 18.28 34.23
CA ARG A 2 42.99 17.00 33.54
C ARG A 2 42.34 15.90 34.38
N LYS A 3 41.01 15.78 34.33
CA LYS A 3 40.28 14.48 34.38
C LYS A 3 38.76 14.53 34.19
N TYR A 4 38.18 15.56 33.56
CA TYR A 4 36.73 15.65 33.34
C TYR A 4 36.29 15.79 31.87
N TRP A 5 37.15 15.41 30.91
CA TRP A 5 36.85 15.57 29.47
C TRP A 5 36.52 14.25 28.75
N TYR A 6 36.52 13.11 29.43
CA TYR A 6 36.27 11.81 28.80
C TYR A 6 34.80 11.33 28.88
N TRP A 7 34.00 11.90 29.78
CA TRP A 7 32.61 11.42 29.98
C TRP A 7 31.57 12.14 29.12
N LEU A 8 31.91 13.26 28.47
CA LEU A 8 30.98 13.95 27.57
C LEU A 8 30.96 13.35 26.15
N GLY A 9 32.06 12.73 25.71
CA GLY A 9 32.17 12.15 24.37
C GLY A 9 31.44 10.83 24.19
N VAL A 10 31.29 10.05 25.27
CA VAL A 10 30.66 8.71 25.20
C VAL A 10 29.12 8.82 25.21
N PHE A 11 28.54 9.84 25.85
CA PHE A 11 27.09 10.03 25.87
C PHE A 11 26.51 10.47 24.52
N VAL A 12 27.28 11.19 23.69
CA VAL A 12 26.83 11.64 22.36
C VAL A 12 26.84 10.50 21.33
N PHE A 13 27.74 9.51 21.47
CA PHE A 13 27.82 8.36 20.55
C PHE A 13 26.71 7.32 20.79
N ILE A 14 26.17 7.21 22.00
CA ILE A 14 25.08 6.26 22.29
C ILE A 14 23.72 6.85 21.88
N PHE A 15 23.57 8.17 21.91
CA PHE A 15 22.32 8.85 21.51
C PHE A 15 22.14 8.97 20.00
N SER A 16 23.21 8.90 19.22
CA SER A 16 23.16 8.98 17.75
C SER A 16 22.89 7.63 17.08
N PHE A 17 22.88 6.52 17.83
CA PHE A 17 22.44 5.21 17.33
C PHE A 17 20.90 5.03 17.34
N TRP A 18 20.15 6.03 17.80
CA TRP A 18 18.69 5.99 17.95
C TRP A 18 17.90 6.87 16.96
N ILE A 19 18.56 7.51 15.97
CA ILE A 19 17.88 8.42 15.02
C ILE A 19 18.12 8.02 13.56
N ALA A 20 18.16 6.72 13.31
CA ALA A 20 17.94 6.19 11.97
C ALA A 20 17.36 4.79 12.11
N SER A 21 16.23 4.67 12.82
CA SER A 21 15.28 3.65 12.37
C SER A 21 14.77 4.19 11.04
N PRO A 22 15.13 3.61 9.88
CA PRO A 22 14.21 3.72 8.78
C PRO A 22 12.94 3.08 9.35
N TYR A 23 11.92 3.87 9.62
CA TYR A 23 10.56 3.36 9.58
C TYR A 23 10.38 2.89 8.14
N CYS A 24 10.94 1.72 7.84
CA CYS A 24 10.51 0.86 6.78
C CYS A 24 9.12 0.51 7.28
N TYR A 25 8.14 1.36 6.95
CA TYR A 25 6.74 1.06 7.18
C TYR A 25 6.54 -0.25 6.42
N ALA A 26 6.61 -1.35 7.17
CA ALA A 26 6.20 -2.62 6.65
C ALA A 26 4.74 -2.40 6.25
N ALA A 27 4.44 -2.61 4.98
CA ALA A 27 3.08 -2.45 4.48
C ALA A 27 2.13 -3.20 5.39
N ASP A 28 1.15 -2.48 5.94
CA ASP A 28 0.23 -3.00 6.94
C ASP A 28 -1.05 -3.43 6.21
N TRP A 29 -1.07 -4.71 5.83
CA TRP A 29 -2.07 -5.27 4.95
C TRP A 29 -3.31 -5.72 5.72
N ASP A 30 -4.36 -4.90 5.72
CA ASP A 30 -5.64 -5.24 6.31
C ASP A 30 -6.57 -5.93 5.30
N TYR A 31 -7.17 -7.04 5.70
CA TYR A 31 -8.15 -7.75 4.89
C TYR A 31 -9.43 -6.90 4.74
N VAL A 32 -9.89 -6.71 3.51
CA VAL A 32 -11.10 -5.93 3.21
C VAL A 32 -12.24 -6.83 2.78
N CYS A 33 -12.05 -7.62 1.72
CA CYS A 33 -13.11 -8.44 1.14
C CYS A 33 -12.56 -9.60 0.31
N SER A 34 -13.44 -10.52 -0.07
CA SER A 34 -13.16 -11.57 -1.05
C SER A 34 -14.13 -11.48 -2.22
N SER A 35 -13.66 -11.84 -3.41
CA SER A 35 -14.51 -12.00 -4.59
C SER A 35 -15.09 -13.42 -4.69
N SER A 36 -16.07 -13.59 -5.58
CA SER A 36 -16.68 -14.89 -5.89
C SER A 36 -15.73 -15.89 -6.54
N ASP A 37 -14.56 -15.42 -6.97
CA ASP A 37 -13.54 -16.23 -7.63
C ASP A 37 -12.41 -16.63 -6.65
N ASP A 38 -12.70 -16.58 -5.34
CA ASP A 38 -11.80 -16.90 -4.23
C ASP A 38 -10.51 -16.06 -4.17
N THR A 39 -10.55 -14.83 -4.68
CA THR A 39 -9.47 -13.87 -4.47
C THR A 39 -9.72 -13.07 -3.20
N LYS A 40 -8.75 -13.05 -2.29
CA LYS A 40 -8.77 -12.20 -1.09
C LYS A 40 -8.10 -10.86 -1.38
N TYR A 41 -8.72 -9.79 -0.95
CA TYR A 41 -8.24 -8.43 -1.15
C TYR A 41 -7.86 -7.76 0.16
N TYR A 42 -6.72 -7.09 0.13
CA TYR A 42 -6.12 -6.40 1.25
C TYR A 42 -5.80 -4.96 0.87
N LEU A 43 -5.86 -4.07 1.84
CA LEU A 43 -5.49 -2.66 1.76
C LEU A 43 -4.17 -2.46 2.51
N ASP A 44 -3.20 -1.77 1.94
CA ASP A 44 -2.05 -1.29 2.70
C ASP A 44 -2.43 0.02 3.39
N THR A 45 -2.78 -0.09 4.68
CA THR A 45 -3.30 1.03 5.49
C THR A 45 -2.25 2.11 5.70
N SER A 46 -0.96 1.73 5.71
CA SER A 46 0.16 2.66 5.84
C SER A 46 0.39 3.54 4.60
N SER A 47 -0.17 3.14 3.46
CA SER A 47 -0.02 3.83 2.17
C SER A 47 -1.19 4.71 1.78
N VAL A 48 -2.22 4.78 2.62
CA VAL A 48 -3.44 5.53 2.31
C VAL A 48 -3.15 7.02 2.37
N GLU A 49 -3.34 7.70 1.24
CA GLU A 49 -3.19 9.15 1.10
C GLU A 49 -4.51 9.75 0.63
N LYS A 50 -4.96 10.84 1.26
CA LYS A 50 -6.15 11.57 0.82
C LYS A 50 -5.92 13.07 0.85
N ASN A 51 -6.49 13.74 -0.13
CA ASN A 51 -6.73 15.18 -0.14
C ASN A 51 -8.15 15.47 -0.64
N ASP A 52 -8.46 16.74 -0.89
CA ASP A 52 -9.80 17.17 -1.30
C ASP A 52 -10.23 16.62 -2.67
N ALA A 53 -9.27 16.25 -3.54
CA ALA A 53 -9.54 15.78 -4.90
C ALA A 53 -9.38 14.27 -5.05
N TYR A 54 -8.45 13.66 -4.32
CA TYR A 54 -8.02 12.29 -4.57
C TYR A 54 -7.87 11.46 -3.29
N LEU A 55 -8.12 10.17 -3.45
CA LEU A 55 -7.75 9.10 -2.53
C LEU A 55 -6.78 8.16 -3.27
N ARG A 56 -5.62 7.88 -2.69
CA ARG A 56 -4.64 6.93 -3.23
C ARG A 56 -4.33 5.85 -2.22
N PHE A 57 -4.13 4.63 -2.71
CA PHE A 57 -3.81 3.49 -1.88
C PHE A 57 -3.20 2.36 -2.69
N TRP A 58 -2.42 1.52 -2.02
CA TRP A 58 -2.05 0.21 -2.51
C TRP A 58 -3.07 -0.84 -2.07
N ARG A 59 -3.38 -1.77 -2.98
CA ARG A 59 -4.12 -2.99 -2.66
C ARG A 59 -3.31 -4.22 -3.05
N LYS A 60 -3.59 -5.33 -2.38
CA LYS A 60 -3.09 -6.66 -2.71
C LYS A 60 -4.26 -7.59 -2.99
N GLY A 61 -4.16 -8.38 -4.04
CA GLY A 61 -5.06 -9.50 -4.34
C GLY A 61 -4.28 -10.81 -4.24
N VAL A 62 -4.81 -11.78 -3.49
CA VAL A 62 -4.23 -13.13 -3.35
C VAL A 62 -5.26 -14.15 -3.82
N HIS A 63 -4.94 -14.88 -4.89
CA HIS A 63 -5.83 -15.92 -5.40
C HIS A 63 -5.71 -17.18 -4.55
N LEU A 64 -6.83 -17.84 -4.22
CA LEU A 64 -6.80 -19.13 -3.54
C LEU A 64 -6.09 -20.19 -4.39
N GLU A 65 -6.40 -20.24 -5.68
CA GLU A 65 -5.74 -21.06 -6.69
C GLU A 65 -4.93 -20.18 -7.66
N ILE A 66 -3.93 -20.74 -8.33
CA ILE A 66 -3.14 -19.99 -9.31
C ILE A 66 -4.01 -19.69 -10.53
N LYS A 67 -4.04 -18.44 -10.98
CA LYS A 67 -4.79 -17.99 -12.16
C LYS A 67 -3.85 -17.42 -13.20
N ASP A 68 -3.83 -17.99 -14.40
CA ASP A 68 -2.94 -17.52 -15.48
C ASP A 68 -1.46 -17.41 -15.06
N GLY A 69 -1.01 -18.30 -14.17
CA GLY A 69 0.33 -18.29 -13.57
C GLY A 69 0.51 -17.33 -12.40
N GLU A 70 -0.42 -16.42 -12.16
CA GLU A 70 -0.44 -15.44 -11.06
C GLU A 70 -1.02 -16.04 -9.77
N LYS A 71 -0.34 -15.82 -8.65
CA LYS A 71 -0.80 -16.16 -7.30
C LYS A 71 -1.20 -14.92 -6.50
N GLU A 72 -0.44 -13.84 -6.69
CA GLU A 72 -0.63 -12.59 -5.99
C GLU A 72 -0.39 -11.43 -6.95
N PHE A 73 -1.11 -10.33 -6.73
CA PHE A 73 -0.78 -9.06 -7.35
C PHE A 73 -0.95 -7.91 -6.37
N ILE A 74 -0.17 -6.86 -6.60
CA ILE A 74 -0.19 -5.61 -5.85
C ILE A 74 -0.48 -4.49 -6.85
N SER A 75 -1.36 -3.56 -6.52
CA SER A 75 -1.69 -2.47 -7.43
C SER A 75 -1.95 -1.15 -6.70
N TYR A 76 -1.46 -0.06 -7.29
CA TYR A 76 -1.63 1.30 -6.81
C TYR A 76 -2.78 1.97 -7.55
N HIS A 77 -3.73 2.53 -6.80
CA HIS A 77 -4.94 3.15 -7.32
C HIS A 77 -4.98 4.62 -6.94
N GLU A 78 -5.61 5.40 -7.81
CA GLU A 78 -6.05 6.75 -7.48
C GLU A 78 -7.54 6.85 -7.80
N VAL A 79 -8.31 7.28 -6.81
CA VAL A 79 -9.75 7.54 -6.90
C VAL A 79 -9.94 9.05 -6.88
N HIS A 80 -10.60 9.58 -7.91
CA HIS A 80 -11.05 10.96 -7.97
C HIS A 80 -12.36 11.08 -7.17
N LEU A 81 -12.34 11.93 -6.13
CA LEU A 81 -13.44 12.13 -5.18
C LEU A 81 -14.52 13.09 -5.72
N ALA A 82 -14.76 13.06 -7.03
CA ALA A 82 -15.82 13.82 -7.69
C ALA A 82 -17.13 13.02 -7.76
N ASN A 83 -18.18 13.63 -8.31
CA ASN A 83 -19.43 12.95 -8.63
C ASN A 83 -19.64 12.96 -10.17
N PRO A 84 -19.58 11.80 -10.85
CA PRO A 84 -19.39 10.45 -10.30
C PRO A 84 -17.95 10.20 -9.80
N LEU A 85 -17.79 9.22 -8.91
CA LEU A 85 -16.47 8.75 -8.50
C LEU A 85 -15.78 8.06 -9.69
N GLU A 86 -14.51 8.37 -9.90
CA GLU A 86 -13.70 7.76 -10.93
C GLU A 86 -12.46 7.12 -10.32
N VAL A 87 -11.94 6.06 -10.93
CA VAL A 87 -10.72 5.39 -10.50
C VAL A 87 -9.80 5.13 -11.68
N ARG A 88 -8.50 5.15 -11.42
CA ARG A 88 -7.48 4.65 -12.34
C ARG A 88 -6.45 3.82 -11.59
N VAL A 89 -5.88 2.86 -12.32
CA VAL A 89 -4.74 2.08 -11.84
C VAL A 89 -3.46 2.75 -12.32
N LEU A 90 -2.55 3.02 -11.40
CA LEU A 90 -1.28 3.70 -11.64
C LEU A 90 -0.10 2.72 -11.77
N HIS A 91 -0.17 1.59 -11.04
CA HIS A 91 0.88 0.58 -11.01
C HIS A 91 0.26 -0.79 -10.71
N ILE A 92 0.71 -1.84 -11.40
CA ILE A 92 0.43 -3.23 -11.08
C ILE A 92 1.74 -4.01 -11.04
N ILE A 93 1.93 -4.84 -10.01
CA ILE A 93 2.99 -5.83 -9.92
C ILE A 93 2.34 -7.18 -9.63
N SER A 94 2.75 -8.22 -10.33
CA SER A 94 2.20 -9.56 -10.15
C SER A 94 3.28 -10.58 -9.87
N TYR A 95 2.93 -11.62 -9.13
CA TYR A 95 3.84 -12.65 -8.66
C TYR A 95 3.27 -14.05 -8.92
N ASP A 96 4.16 -14.98 -9.24
CA ASP A 96 3.82 -16.40 -9.29
C ASP A 96 3.70 -17.00 -7.87
N ASN A 97 3.43 -18.29 -7.78
CA ASN A 97 3.32 -19.00 -6.50
C ASN A 97 4.65 -19.20 -5.76
N ARG A 98 5.78 -18.80 -6.34
CA ARG A 98 7.11 -18.82 -5.73
C ARG A 98 7.56 -17.42 -5.30
N GLY A 99 6.73 -16.40 -5.55
CA GLY A 99 7.06 -15.00 -5.28
C GLY A 99 7.94 -14.37 -6.35
N ASN A 100 8.12 -15.00 -7.51
CA ASN A 100 8.82 -14.39 -8.63
C ASN A 100 7.91 -13.37 -9.30
N GLU A 101 8.45 -12.19 -9.60
CA GLU A 101 7.73 -11.18 -10.37
C GLU A 101 7.44 -11.70 -11.78
N LEU A 102 6.17 -11.72 -12.16
CA LEU A 102 5.70 -12.08 -13.50
C LEU A 102 5.61 -10.86 -14.40
N ARG A 103 5.16 -9.74 -13.84
CA ARG A 103 4.85 -8.52 -14.57
C ARG A 103 4.87 -7.31 -13.64
N ASN A 104 5.35 -6.19 -14.17
CA ASN A 104 5.47 -4.93 -13.45
C ASN A 104 5.18 -3.78 -14.42
N PHE A 105 4.01 -3.19 -14.28
CA PHE A 105 3.47 -2.21 -15.22
C PHE A 105 3.14 -0.91 -14.50
N LYS A 106 3.85 0.16 -14.86
CA LYS A 106 3.49 1.53 -14.49
C LYS A 106 2.76 2.17 -15.66
N ARG A 107 1.53 2.63 -15.42
CA ARG A 107 0.73 3.34 -16.42
C ARG A 107 -0.13 4.36 -15.71
N SER A 108 -0.21 5.59 -16.21
CA SER A 108 -1.32 6.48 -15.88
C SER A 108 -2.56 5.94 -16.58
N GLY A 109 -3.25 4.98 -15.97
CA GLY A 109 -4.46 4.38 -16.52
C GLY A 109 -5.51 5.44 -16.87
N GLU A 110 -6.41 5.09 -17.77
CA GLU A 110 -7.58 5.92 -18.06
C GLU A 110 -8.52 5.94 -16.86
N TRP A 111 -9.17 7.08 -16.64
CA TRP A 111 -10.23 7.19 -15.63
C TRP A 111 -11.41 6.33 -16.02
N GLN A 112 -11.91 5.58 -15.04
CA GLN A 112 -13.07 4.70 -15.18
C GLN A 112 -14.06 4.98 -14.07
N ASN A 113 -15.35 4.97 -14.40
CA ASN A 113 -16.41 5.11 -13.40
C ASN A 113 -16.28 4.04 -12.31
N LEU A 114 -16.13 4.47 -11.07
CA LEU A 114 -16.03 3.58 -9.92
C LEU A 114 -17.43 3.13 -9.50
N ARG A 115 -17.79 1.91 -9.90
CA ARG A 115 -19.09 1.30 -9.57
C ARG A 115 -19.11 0.85 -8.11
N SER A 116 -20.22 1.11 -7.41
CA SER A 116 -20.42 0.69 -6.01
C SER A 116 -20.35 -0.83 -5.79
N SER A 117 -20.62 -1.62 -6.83
CA SER A 117 -20.50 -3.09 -6.79
C SER A 117 -19.08 -3.61 -7.02
N SER A 118 -18.09 -2.75 -7.25
CA SER A 118 -16.72 -3.18 -7.51
C SER A 118 -15.94 -3.45 -6.23
N ILE A 119 -14.98 -4.39 -6.31
CA ILE A 119 -14.00 -4.64 -5.25
C ILE A 119 -13.23 -3.36 -4.92
N ILE A 120 -12.87 -2.58 -5.94
CA ILE A 120 -12.14 -1.32 -5.75
C ILE A 120 -12.96 -0.32 -4.94
N TYR A 121 -14.27 -0.25 -5.14
CA TYR A 121 -15.13 0.62 -4.32
C TYR A 121 -15.13 0.18 -2.86
N SER A 122 -15.18 -1.13 -2.59
CA SER A 122 -15.11 -1.66 -1.22
C SER A 122 -13.79 -1.30 -0.53
N ILE A 123 -12.67 -1.40 -1.26
CA ILE A 123 -11.34 -1.02 -0.76
C ILE A 123 -11.21 0.49 -0.57
N ALA A 124 -11.71 1.30 -1.51
CA ALA A 124 -11.72 2.74 -1.39
C ALA A 124 -12.54 3.20 -0.17
N ASN A 125 -13.70 2.58 0.06
CA ASN A 125 -14.52 2.87 1.24
C ASN A 125 -13.81 2.46 2.54
N ALA A 126 -13.12 1.31 2.57
CA ALA A 126 -12.30 0.92 3.70
C ALA A 126 -11.17 1.93 3.95
N ALA A 127 -10.45 2.35 2.90
CA ALA A 127 -9.35 3.31 3.00
C ALA A 127 -9.80 4.65 3.59
N MET A 128 -11.02 5.10 3.29
CA MET A 128 -11.60 6.32 3.87
C MET A 128 -11.74 6.29 5.40
N HIS A 129 -11.73 5.11 6.03
CA HIS A 129 -11.78 4.96 7.50
C HIS A 129 -10.40 5.01 8.18
N TYR A 130 -9.30 4.89 7.42
CA TYR A 130 -7.93 4.91 7.96
C TYR A 130 -7.28 6.29 7.92
N ILE A 131 -7.98 7.29 7.39
CA ILE A 131 -7.51 8.68 7.33
C ILE A 131 -8.09 9.42 8.53
N ASN A 132 -7.22 9.73 9.51
CA ASN A 132 -7.55 10.60 10.64
C ASN A 132 -7.51 12.08 10.23
#